data_AF-A0A9Q7SEP9-F1
#
_entry.id   AF-A0A9Q7SEP9-F1
#
_cell.length_a   1.000
_cell.length_b   1.000
_cell.length_c   1.000
_cell.angle_alpha   90.00
_cell.angle_beta   90.00
_cell.angle_gamma   90.00
#
_symmetry.space_group_name_H-M   'P 1'
#
loop_
_entity.id
_entity.type
_entity.pdbx_description
1 polymer ?
#
loop_
_entity_poly.entity_id
_entity_poly.type
_entity_poly.pdbx_seq_one_letter_code
_entity_poly.pdbx_strand_id
1 'polypeptide(L)'
;MSINIPEGFVVLYAIKNPDDTLAKHPFTGRAMVMTDRSMAERNLAQITEAAAQIGMTYTGRIVYQLCSPFIDPGDPIAETIGQIETWLKSQEGQS
;
A
#
# COMPACT_ATOMS: atom_id res chain seq x y z
N MET A 1 9.02 4.36 -7.58
CA MET A 1 7.78 5.07 -7.96
C MET A 1 7.30 5.88 -6.78
N SER A 2 7.29 7.20 -6.92
CA SER A 2 6.61 8.12 -6.00
C SER A 2 5.18 8.32 -6.51
N ILE A 3 4.18 8.05 -5.68
CA ILE A 3 2.78 8.36 -5.98
C ILE A 3 2.58 9.84 -5.67
N ASN A 4 1.99 10.60 -6.60
CA ASN A 4 1.60 11.99 -6.33
C ASN A 4 0.38 11.95 -5.42
N ILE A 5 0.45 12.55 -4.23
CA ILE A 5 -0.64 12.51 -3.25
C ILE A 5 -1.32 13.87 -3.31
N PRO A 6 -2.62 13.96 -3.68
CA PRO A 6 -3.32 15.23 -3.71
C PRO A 6 -3.37 15.88 -2.33
N GLU A 7 -3.41 17.22 -2.30
CA GLU A 7 -3.45 17.98 -1.07
C GLU A 7 -4.71 17.62 -0.25
N GLY A 8 -4.52 17.34 1.05
CA GLY A 8 -5.59 16.89 1.96
C GLY A 8 -5.84 15.39 1.99
N PHE A 9 -5.13 14.58 1.19
CA PHE A 9 -5.27 13.12 1.18
C PHE A 9 -4.18 12.44 2.02
N VAL A 10 -4.52 11.30 2.63
CA VAL A 10 -3.59 10.45 3.38
C VAL A 10 -3.46 9.12 2.67
N VAL A 11 -2.24 8.76 2.29
CA VAL A 11 -1.93 7.40 1.81
C VAL A 11 -1.75 6.49 3.01
N LEU A 12 -2.43 5.35 2.98
CA LEU A 12 -2.23 4.28 3.94
C LEU A 12 -1.64 3.07 3.23
N TYR A 13 -0.65 2.47 3.87
CA TYR A 13 0.06 1.27 3.44
C TYR A 13 -0.32 0.10 4.33
N ALA A 14 -0.39 -1.08 3.74
CA ALA A 14 -0.58 -2.35 4.46
C ALA A 14 0.24 -3.44 3.78
N ILE A 15 0.37 -4.58 4.43
CA ILE A 15 0.95 -5.79 3.84
C ILE A 15 -0.19 -6.74 3.51
N LYS A 16 -0.32 -7.13 2.24
CA LYS A 16 -1.22 -8.17 1.79
C LYS A 16 -0.48 -9.50 1.84
N ASN A 17 -1.03 -10.44 2.59
CA ASN A 17 -0.56 -11.81 2.69
C ASN A 17 -0.77 -12.56 1.36
N PRO A 18 -0.14 -13.74 1.17
CA PRO A 18 -0.33 -14.55 -0.03
C PRO A 18 -1.76 -15.05 -0.26
N ASP A 19 -2.57 -15.14 0.81
CA ASP A 19 -3.98 -15.53 0.78
C ASP A 19 -4.94 -14.35 0.54
N ASP A 20 -4.39 -13.22 0.08
CA ASP A 20 -5.08 -11.94 -0.15
C ASP A 20 -5.67 -11.27 1.11
N THR A 21 -5.42 -11.79 2.31
CA THR A 21 -5.78 -11.11 3.56
C THR A 21 -4.76 -10.04 3.92
N LEU A 22 -5.15 -9.06 4.75
CA LEU A 22 -4.20 -8.09 5.29
C LEU A 22 -3.49 -8.64 6.52
N ALA A 23 -2.19 -8.41 6.62
CA ALA A 23 -1.41 -8.66 7.82
C ALA A 23 -2.05 -7.92 9.00
N LYS A 24 -2.18 -8.64 10.12
CA LYS A 24 -2.88 -8.14 11.31
C LYS A 24 -1.87 -7.71 12.37
N HIS A 25 -2.22 -6.66 13.09
CA HIS A 25 -1.48 -6.26 14.28
C HIS A 25 -1.67 -7.32 15.38
N PRO A 26 -0.57 -7.84 15.97
CA PRO A 26 -0.62 -9.03 16.84
C PRO A 26 -1.46 -8.83 18.10
N PHE A 27 -1.56 -7.60 18.61
CA PHE A 27 -2.30 -7.31 19.84
C PHE A 27 -3.78 -6.96 19.64
N THR A 28 -4.14 -6.44 18.46
CA THR A 28 -5.50 -5.93 18.22
C THR A 28 -6.28 -6.78 17.23
N GLY A 29 -5.61 -7.67 16.48
CA GLY A 29 -6.21 -8.49 15.43
C GLY A 29 -6.75 -7.69 14.23
N ARG A 30 -6.59 -6.37 14.24
CA ARG A 30 -6.99 -5.47 13.15
C ARG A 30 -5.91 -5.43 12.08
N ALA A 31 -6.29 -5.08 10.85
CA ALA A 31 -5.34 -4.86 9.77
C ALA A 31 -4.27 -3.85 10.21
N MET A 32 -3.01 -4.18 9.95
CA MET A 32 -1.88 -3.31 10.23
C MET A 32 -1.76 -2.28 9.11
N VAL A 33 -2.16 -1.06 9.43
CA VAL A 33 -2.10 0.09 8.53
C VAL A 33 -1.05 1.10 8.98
N MET A 34 -0.30 1.63 8.01
CA MET A 34 0.83 2.52 8.22
C MET A 34 0.67 3.74 7.31
N THR A 35 0.99 4.93 7.80
CA THR A 35 1.00 6.16 6.98
C THR A 35 2.33 6.37 6.25
N ASP A 36 3.35 5.59 6.60
CA ASP A 36 4.70 5.66 6.05
C ASP A 36 5.05 4.34 5.34
N ARG A 37 5.46 4.46 4.07
CA ARG A 37 5.92 3.33 3.26
C ARG A 37 7.15 2.65 3.88
N SER A 38 8.08 3.41 4.44
CA SER A 38 9.29 2.86 5.04
C SER A 38 8.99 1.99 6.25
N MET A 39 7.91 2.28 6.98
CA MET A 39 7.41 1.37 8.02
C MET A 39 6.88 0.05 7.44
N ALA A 40 6.14 0.11 6.33
CA ALA A 40 5.64 -1.10 5.67
C ALA A 40 6.78 -1.97 5.12
N GLU A 41 7.81 -1.35 4.55
CA GLU A 41 9.01 -2.04 4.06
C GLU A 41 9.78 -2.73 5.20
N ARG A 42 9.99 -2.05 6.34
CA ARG A 42 10.62 -2.65 7.52
C ARG A 42 9.83 -3.84 8.06
N ASN A 43 8.51 -3.73 8.16
CA ASN A 43 7.66 -4.83 8.63
C ASN A 43 7.67 -6.01 7.65
N LEU A 44 7.60 -5.75 6.35
CA LEU A 44 7.67 -6.81 5.35
C LEU A 44 9.02 -7.54 5.41
N ALA A 45 10.13 -6.82 5.59
CA ALA A 45 11.45 -7.41 5.76
C ALA A 45 11.51 -8.33 6.98
N GLN A 46 10.97 -7.90 8.13
CA GLN A 46 10.91 -8.71 9.34
C GLN A 46 10.10 -10.00 9.16
N ILE A 47 8.94 -9.93 8.50
CA ILE A 47 8.11 -11.12 8.22
C ILE A 47 8.85 -12.07 7.28
N THR A 48 9.49 -11.52 6.25
CA THR A 48 10.26 -12.30 5.28
C THR A 48 11.45 -13.01 5.94
N GLU A 49 12.17 -12.32 6.83
CA GLU A 49 13.27 -12.90 7.60
C GLU A 49 12.79 -14.00 8.54
N ALA A 50 11.69 -13.78 9.28
CA ALA A 50 11.11 -14.77 10.16
C ALA A 50 10.64 -16.03 9.41
N ALA A 51 10.04 -15.87 8.22
CA ALA A 51 9.68 -16.99 7.37
C ALA A 51 10.91 -17.78 6.89
N ALA A 52 11.98 -17.09 6.49
CA ALA A 52 13.22 -17.73 6.07
C ALA A 52 13.86 -18.55 7.20
N GLN A 53 13.78 -18.07 8.46
CA GLN A 53 14.28 -18.80 9.63
C GLN A 53 13.57 -20.15 9.86
N ILE A 54 12.33 -20.31 9.40
CA ILE A 54 11.57 -21.58 9.47
C ILE A 54 11.57 -22.34 8.15
N GLY A 55 12.41 -21.95 7.18
CA GLY A 55 12.52 -22.62 5.88
C GLY A 55 11.38 -22.32 4.90
N MET A 56 10.65 -21.22 5.10
CA MET A 56 9.56 -20.78 4.23
C MET A 56 9.94 -19.51 3.45
N THR A 57 9.46 -19.41 2.22
CA THR A 57 9.54 -18.17 1.44
C THR A 57 8.24 -17.39 1.61
N TYR A 58 8.31 -16.20 2.20
CA TYR A 58 7.15 -15.32 2.32
C TYR A 58 6.96 -14.49 1.04
N THR A 59 5.75 -14.53 0.46
CA THR A 59 5.41 -13.87 -0.81
C THR A 59 4.41 -12.73 -0.66
N GLY A 60 4.24 -12.20 0.56
CA GLY A 60 3.40 -11.04 0.79
C GLY A 60 3.96 -9.77 0.13
N ARG A 61 3.09 -8.79 -0.10
CA ARG A 61 3.42 -7.54 -0.80
C ARG A 61 2.83 -6.31 -0.13
N ILE A 62 3.46 -5.16 -0.32
CA ILE A 62 2.93 -3.88 0.16
C ILE A 62 1.82 -3.42 -0.80
N VAL A 63 0.68 -3.06 -0.23
CA VAL A 63 -0.45 -2.43 -0.94
C VAL A 63 -0.70 -1.06 -0.35
N TYR A 64 -1.36 -0.18 -1.10
CA TYR A 64 -1.70 1.16 -0.63
C TYR A 64 -3.16 1.49 -0.93
N GLN A 65 -3.70 2.46 -0.18
CA GLN A 65 -5.00 3.05 -0.44
C GLN A 65 -4.93 4.58 -0.39
N LEU A 66 -5.71 5.20 -1.27
CA LEU A 66 -5.96 6.64 -1.37
C LEU A 66 -7.47 6.85 -1.23
N CYS A 67 -7.95 7.04 0.01
CA CYS A 67 -9.38 7.23 0.31
C CYS A 67 -10.34 6.19 -0.33
N SER A 68 -9.85 4.97 -0.60
CA SER A 68 -10.53 3.84 -1.24
C SER A 68 -10.17 2.53 -0.52
N PRO A 69 -10.78 1.37 -0.84
CA PRO A 69 -10.28 0.06 -0.43
C PRO A 69 -8.84 -0.17 -0.94
N PHE A 70 -7.99 -0.93 -0.23
CA PHE A 70 -6.62 -1.24 -0.67
C PHE A 70 -6.56 -1.80 -2.09
N ILE A 71 -5.74 -1.16 -2.93
CA ILE A 71 -5.58 -1.48 -4.34
C ILE A 71 -4.20 -2.10 -4.55
N ASP A 72 -4.12 -3.13 -5.40
CA ASP A 72 -2.86 -3.71 -5.80
C ASP A 72 -2.05 -2.68 -6.64
N PRO A 73 -0.73 -2.51 -6.42
CA PRO A 73 0.08 -1.64 -7.25
C PRO A 73 0.07 -1.98 -8.75
N GLY A 74 -0.22 -3.23 -9.13
CA GLY A 74 -0.39 -3.68 -10.51
C GLY A 74 -1.83 -3.62 -11.03
N ASP A 75 -2.78 -3.13 -10.24
CA ASP A 75 -4.19 -3.01 -10.64
C ASP A 75 -4.36 -1.87 -11.67
N PRO A 76 -5.04 -2.10 -12.80
CA PRO A 76 -5.33 -1.05 -13.80
C PRO A 76 -6.03 0.19 -13.23
N ILE A 77 -6.73 0.07 -12.10
CA ILE A 77 -7.38 1.20 -11.44
C ILE A 77 -6.37 2.22 -10.89
N ALA A 78 -5.13 1.81 -10.59
CA ALA A 78 -4.07 2.73 -10.15
C ALA A 78 -3.68 3.72 -11.26
N GLU A 79 -3.63 3.26 -12.51
CA GLU A 79 -3.40 4.12 -13.68
C GLU A 79 -4.58 5.08 -13.88
N THR A 80 -5.81 4.57 -13.71
CA THR A 80 -7.05 5.35 -13.83
C THR A 80 -7.09 6.50 -12.81
N ILE A 81 -6.68 6.25 -11.56
CA ILE A 81 -6.59 7.30 -10.53
C ILE A 81 -5.58 8.38 -10.95
N GLY A 82 -4.41 8.00 -11.45
CA GLY A 82 -3.41 8.96 -11.93
C GLY A 82 -3.89 9.80 -13.13
N GLN A 83 -4.67 9.20 -14.04
CA GLN A 83 -5.30 9.92 -15.16
C GLN A 83 -6.37 10.92 -14.68
N ILE A 84 -7.18 10.55 -13.68
CA ILE A 84 -8.18 11.45 -13.08
C ILE A 84 -7.50 12.64 -12.38
N GLU A 85 -6.44 12.41 -11.61
CA GLU A 85 -5.67 13.49 -10.97
C GLU A 85 -5.05 14.45 -12.00
N THR A 86 -4.50 13.90 -13.09
CA THR A 86 -3.92 14.69 -14.19
C THR A 86 -5.00 15.54 -14.86
N TRP A 87 -6.17 14.96 -15.12
CA TRP A 87 -7.30 15.66 -15.68
C TRP A 87 -7.80 16.78 -14.75
N LEU A 88 -7.95 16.53 -13.45
CA LEU A 88 -8.36 17.54 -12.47
C LEU A 88 -7.39 18.74 -12.44
N LYS A 89 -6.07 18.48 -12.41
CA LYS A 89 -5.05 19.54 -12.47
C LYS A 89 -5.13 20.38 -13.75
N SER A 90 -5.43 19.73 -14.88
CA SER A 90 -5.64 20.41 -16.16
C SER A 90 -6.88 21.33 -16.18
N GLN A 91 -7.91 21.02 -15.38
CA GLN A 91 -9.12 21.85 -15.27
C GLN A 91 -8.91 23.08 -14.39
N GLU A 92 -8.01 23.01 -13.41
CA GLU A 92 -7.70 24.11 -12.48
C GLU A 92 -6.61 25.07 -12.99
N GLY A 93 -6.04 24.82 -14.18
CA GLY A 93 -5.02 25.70 -14.78
C GLY A 93 -3.64 25.60 -14.13
N GLN A 94 -3.39 24.60 -13.28
CA GLN A 94 -2.08 24.31 -12.72
C GLN A 94 -1.36 23.29 -13.60
N SER A 95 -0.49 23.79 -14.48
CA SER A 95 0.51 22.98 -15.21
C SER A 95 1.72 22.69 -14.33
#